data_AF-A0A955QP32-F1
#
_entry.id   AF-A0A955QP32-F1
#
_cell.length_a   1.000
_cell.length_b   1.000
_cell.length_c   1.000
_cell.angle_alpha   90.00
_cell.angle_beta   90.00
_cell.angle_gamma   90.00
#
_symmetry.space_group_name_H-M   'P 1'
#
loop_
_entity.id
_entity.type
_entity.pdbx_description
1 polymer ?
#
loop_
_entity_poly.entity_id
_entity_poly.type
_entity_poly.pdbx_seq_one_letter_code
_entity_poly.pdbx_strand_id
1 'polypeptide(L)'
;ILDDRQFDIELIVPSSDVPWVKSGSPFAFYIDELKAAFQAEVVQVGARIDPVSQTIRVFGAFKEIPPHMLAGMSGSARFTGREIPASKPFDPRIKHEAVPTAKR
;
A
#
# COMPACT_ATOMS: atom_id res chain seq x y z
N ILE A 1 -24.95 12.27 1.52
CA ILE A 1 -24.62 11.72 0.19
C ILE A 1 -23.77 10.50 0.47
N LEU A 2 -24.33 9.31 0.31
CA LEU A 2 -23.62 8.06 0.46
C LEU A 2 -22.90 7.83 -0.87
N ASP A 3 -21.58 7.69 -0.80
CA ASP A 3 -20.76 7.47 -1.98
C ASP A 3 -20.86 5.97 -2.31
N ASP A 4 -21.81 5.61 -3.18
CA ASP A 4 -22.05 4.21 -3.61
C ASP A 4 -20.97 3.72 -4.59
N ARG A 5 -19.71 4.11 -4.37
CA ARG A 5 -18.56 3.56 -5.08
C ARG A 5 -18.35 2.12 -4.61
N GLN A 6 -19.00 1.19 -5.31
CA GLN A 6 -18.77 -0.25 -5.16
C GLN A 6 -17.34 -0.55 -5.63
N PHE A 7 -16.45 -0.78 -4.67
CA PHE A 7 -15.13 -1.33 -4.95
C PHE A 7 -15.20 -2.85 -4.90
N ASP A 8 -14.48 -3.53 -5.80
CA ASP A 8 -14.46 -4.99 -5.83
C ASP A 8 -13.64 -5.57 -4.66
N ILE A 9 -12.68 -4.79 -4.16
CA ILE A 9 -11.67 -5.23 -3.18
C ILE A 9 -11.54 -4.19 -2.07
N GLU A 10 -11.63 -4.64 -0.81
CA GLU A 10 -11.23 -3.88 0.38
C GLU A 10 -10.03 -4.58 1.03
N LEU A 11 -8.92 -3.85 1.18
CA LEU A 11 -7.68 -4.31 1.79
C LEU A 11 -7.46 -3.60 3.12
N ILE A 12 -6.98 -4.35 4.11
CA ILE A 12 -6.45 -3.81 5.36
C ILE A 12 -4.93 -3.87 5.28
N VAL A 13 -4.28 -2.71 5.22
CA VAL A 13 -2.85 -2.60 4.93
C VAL A 13 -2.13 -1.96 6.11
N PRO A 14 -0.95 -2.46 6.54
CA PRO A 14 -0.12 -1.77 7.52
C PRO A 14 0.21 -0.34 7.08
N SER A 15 0.12 0.62 8.00
CA SER A 15 0.40 2.03 7.68
C SER A 15 1.82 2.29 7.15
N SER A 16 2.79 1.40 7.44
CA SER A 16 4.16 1.44 6.93
C SER A 16 4.26 1.30 5.40
N ASP A 17 3.26 0.66 4.77
CA ASP A 17 3.29 0.32 3.35
C ASP A 17 2.58 1.39 2.49
N VAL A 18 1.94 2.37 3.12
CA VAL A 18 1.22 3.46 2.45
C VAL A 18 2.08 4.32 1.51
N PRO A 19 3.37 4.62 1.80
CA PRO A 19 4.18 5.41 0.87
C PRO A 19 4.25 4.84 -0.56
N TRP A 20 4.04 3.54 -0.71
CA TRP A 20 4.14 2.77 -1.96
C TRP A 20 2.76 2.38 -2.53
N VAL A 21 1.71 2.40 -1.69
CA VAL A 21 0.33 2.08 -2.06
C VAL A 21 -0.43 3.37 -2.30
N LYS A 22 -0.51 3.77 -3.57
CA LYS A 22 -1.22 4.97 -4.03
C LYS A 22 -2.35 4.58 -4.97
N SER A 23 -3.30 5.49 -5.19
CA SER A 23 -4.26 5.33 -6.29
C SER A 23 -3.49 5.14 -7.60
N GLY A 24 -3.91 4.17 -8.40
CA GLY A 24 -3.21 3.72 -9.60
C GLY A 24 -2.18 2.61 -9.40
N SER A 25 -1.79 2.28 -8.16
CA SER A 25 -0.81 1.21 -7.92
C SER A 25 -1.37 -0.15 -8.35
N PRO A 26 -0.69 -0.89 -9.24
CA PRO A 26 -1.11 -2.24 -9.61
C PRO A 26 -0.77 -3.25 -8.51
N PHE A 27 -1.61 -4.26 -8.35
CA PHE A 27 -1.33 -5.40 -7.48
C PHE A 27 -1.97 -6.68 -8.02
N ALA A 28 -1.43 -7.82 -7.59
CA ALA A 28 -2.08 -9.11 -7.80
C ALA A 28 -2.91 -9.45 -6.55
N PHE A 29 -4.18 -9.81 -6.74
CA PHE A 29 -5.04 -10.29 -5.66
C PHE A 29 -5.30 -11.77 -5.83
N TYR A 30 -4.87 -12.56 -4.85
CA TYR A 30 -5.14 -13.99 -4.80
C TYR A 30 -6.44 -14.23 -4.03
N ILE A 31 -7.44 -14.84 -4.69
CA ILE A 31 -8.72 -15.20 -4.09
C ILE A 31 -8.62 -16.62 -3.55
N ASP A 32 -8.86 -16.79 -2.25
CA ASP A 32 -8.66 -18.06 -1.57
C ASP A 32 -9.66 -19.13 -2.02
N GLU A 33 -10.89 -18.75 -2.33
CA GLU A 33 -11.95 -19.65 -2.76
C GLU A 33 -11.75 -20.14 -4.21
N LEU A 34 -11.24 -19.27 -5.09
CA LEU A 34 -10.99 -19.61 -6.50
C LEU A 34 -9.60 -20.21 -6.73
N LYS A 35 -8.71 -20.16 -5.72
CA LYS A 35 -7.31 -20.60 -5.81
C LYS A 35 -6.57 -19.99 -6.99
N ALA A 36 -6.87 -18.73 -7.29
CA ALA A 36 -6.38 -18.02 -8.46
C ALA A 36 -6.06 -16.55 -8.14
N ALA A 37 -5.09 -15.99 -8.87
CA ALA A 37 -4.69 -14.60 -8.75
C ALA A 37 -5.17 -13.78 -9.96
N PHE A 38 -5.68 -12.59 -9.68
CA PHE A 38 -6.18 -11.66 -10.69
C PHE A 38 -5.47 -10.31 -10.57
N GLN A 39 -5.33 -9.63 -11.70
CA GLN A 39 -4.74 -8.29 -11.73
C GLN A 39 -5.76 -7.25 -11.27
N ALA A 40 -5.33 -6.39 -10.37
CA ALA A 40 -6.14 -5.34 -9.79
C ALA A 40 -5.33 -4.04 -9.68
N GLU A 41 -6.04 -2.97 -9.38
CA GLU A 41 -5.49 -1.63 -9.23
C GLU A 41 -6.11 -0.95 -8.02
N VAL A 42 -5.29 -0.20 -7.28
CA VAL A 42 -5.77 0.62 -6.18
C VAL A 42 -6.59 1.77 -6.75
N VAL A 43 -7.86 1.84 -6.38
CA VAL A 43 -8.73 2.95 -6.77
C VAL A 43 -8.63 4.07 -5.74
N GLN A 44 -8.66 3.73 -4.45
CA GLN A 44 -8.69 4.71 -3.37
C GLN A 44 -7.93 4.24 -2.14
N VAL A 45 -7.17 5.14 -1.52
CA VAL A 45 -6.60 4.93 -0.19
C VAL A 45 -7.48 5.66 0.83
N GLY A 46 -7.78 5.01 1.95
CA GLY A 46 -8.59 5.57 3.02
C GLY A 46 -7.97 6.86 3.59
N ALA A 47 -8.80 7.76 4.09
CA ALA A 47 -8.35 9.06 4.59
C ALA A 47 -7.76 9.02 6.00
N ARG A 48 -7.92 7.91 6.74
CA ARG A 48 -7.54 7.81 8.16
C ARG A 48 -6.93 6.44 8.46
N ILE A 49 -5.86 6.47 9.26
CA ILE A 49 -5.25 5.29 9.86
C ILE A 49 -6.07 4.94 11.11
N ASP A 50 -6.36 3.65 11.32
CA ASP A 50 -6.84 3.14 12.59
C ASP A 50 -5.66 3.04 13.57
N PRO A 51 -5.63 3.84 14.66
CA PRO A 51 -4.50 3.87 15.58
C PRO A 51 -4.36 2.60 16.40
N VAL A 52 -5.44 1.81 16.59
CA VAL A 52 -5.39 0.59 17.41
C VAL A 52 -4.69 -0.52 16.66
N SER A 53 -5.05 -0.73 15.40
CA SER A 53 -4.45 -1.77 14.54
C SER A 53 -3.23 -1.27 13.75
N GLN A 54 -2.99 0.04 13.69
CA GLN A 54 -1.98 0.69 12.85
C GLN A 54 -2.14 0.38 11.35
N THR A 55 -3.38 0.20 10.91
CA THR A 55 -3.72 -0.12 9.53
C THR A 55 -4.48 1.00 8.84
N ILE A 56 -4.50 0.97 7.51
CA ILE A 56 -5.32 1.82 6.67
C ILE A 56 -6.12 0.95 5.70
N ARG A 57 -7.34 1.40 5.38
CA ARG A 57 -8.14 0.76 4.34
C ARG A 57 -7.65 1.20 2.96
N VAL A 58 -7.52 0.25 2.06
CA VAL A 58 -7.20 0.49 0.65
C VAL A 58 -8.25 -0.21 -0.19
N PHE A 59 -8.83 0.50 -1.14
CA PHE A 59 -9.87 0.00 -2.01
C PHE A 59 -9.32 -0.20 -3.41
N GLY A 60 -9.65 -1.33 -4.02
CA GLY A 60 -9.20 -1.70 -5.35
C GLY A 60 -10.33 -2.20 -6.24
N ALA A 61 -10.03 -2.26 -7.53
CA ALA A 61 -10.89 -2.84 -8.55
C ALA A 61 -10.09 -3.84 -9.38
N PHE A 62 -10.73 -4.91 -9.84
CA PHE A 62 -10.09 -5.83 -10.77
C PHE A 62 -9.98 -5.18 -12.15
N LYS A 63 -8.87 -5.44 -12.86
CA LYS A 63 -8.75 -5.01 -14.27
C LYS A 63 -9.74 -5.75 -15.16
N GLU A 64 -10.01 -7.01 -14.81
CA GLU A 64 -11.03 -7.86 -15.41
C GLU A 64 -11.75 -8.61 -14.29
N ILE A 65 -13.09 -8.61 -14.31
CA ILE A 65 -13.89 -9.26 -13.26
C ILE A 65 -13.63 -10.77 -13.28
N PRO A 66 -13.21 -11.38 -12.15
CA PRO A 66 -13.02 -12.81 -12.06
C PRO A 66 -14.31 -13.60 -12.37
N PRO A 67 -14.24 -14.68 -13.16
CA PRO A 67 -15.41 -15.51 -13.39
C PRO A 67 -15.88 -16.14 -12.08
N HIS A 68 -17.20 -16.18 -11.87
CA HIS A 68 -17.82 -16.73 -10.65
C HIS A 68 -17.48 -15.99 -9.34
N MET A 69 -17.02 -14.74 -9.42
CA MET A 69 -16.81 -13.91 -8.23
C MET A 69 -18.13 -13.69 -7.48
N LEU A 70 -18.09 -13.85 -6.16
CA LEU A 70 -19.19 -13.55 -5.25
C LEU A 70 -18.73 -12.54 -4.20
N ALA A 71 -19.68 -11.75 -3.70
CA ALA A 71 -19.41 -10.84 -2.58
C ALA A 71 -19.02 -11.64 -1.32
N GLY A 72 -18.05 -11.11 -0.58
CA GLY A 72 -17.57 -11.72 0.66
C GLY A 72 -16.45 -12.76 0.49
N MET A 73 -15.98 -13.01 -0.74
CA MET A 73 -14.76 -13.79 -0.98
C MET A 73 -13.55 -13.11 -0.33
N SER A 74 -12.61 -13.93 0.10
CA SER A 74 -11.43 -13.50 0.85
C SER A 74 -10.14 -13.75 0.07
N GLY A 75 -9.07 -13.09 0.49
CA GLY A 75 -7.83 -13.21 -0.25
C GLY A 75 -6.70 -12.34 0.26
N SER A 76 -5.61 -12.35 -0.50
CA SER A 76 -4.37 -11.64 -0.17
C SER A 76 -3.88 -10.81 -1.36
N ALA A 77 -3.48 -9.57 -1.08
CA ALA A 77 -2.88 -8.68 -2.06
C ALA A 77 -1.35 -8.78 -2.06
N ARG A 78 -0.75 -8.75 -3.25
CA ARG A 78 0.69 -8.64 -3.44
C ARG A 78 1.01 -7.45 -4.33
N PHE A 79 1.61 -6.44 -3.73
CA PHE A 79 2.12 -5.26 -4.41
C PHE A 79 3.55 -5.51 -4.90
N THR A 80 3.82 -5.29 -6.19
CA THR A 80 5.18 -5.19 -6.73
C THR A 80 5.67 -3.76 -6.48
N GLY A 81 6.05 -3.49 -5.23
CA GLY A 81 6.50 -2.16 -4.78
C GLY A 81 7.87 -2.14 -4.10
N ARG A 82 8.54 -3.29 -3.95
CA ARG A 82 9.92 -3.34 -3.45
C ARG A 82 10.93 -3.09 -4.57
N GLU A 83 10.91 -1.88 -5.15
CA GLU A 83 12.21 -1.27 -5.46
C GLU A 83 12.68 -0.67 -4.14
N ILE A 84 13.57 -1.38 -3.45
CA ILE A 84 14.46 -0.71 -2.50
C ILE A 84 15.23 0.26 -3.40
N PRO A 85 15.06 1.60 -3.32
CA PRO A 85 16.02 2.48 -3.96
C PRO A 85 17.35 2.08 -3.34
N ALA A 86 18.27 1.54 -4.15
CA ALA A 86 19.58 1.07 -3.72
C ALA A 86 20.06 2.07 -2.67
N SER A 87 20.18 1.60 -1.42
CA SER A 87 20.55 2.44 -0.29
C SER A 87 21.66 3.35 -0.77
N LYS A 88 21.45 4.67 -0.80
CA LYS A 88 22.57 5.60 -1.03
C LYS A 88 23.66 5.11 -0.09
N PRO A 89 24.85 4.73 -0.59
CA PRO A 89 25.91 4.27 0.29
C PRO A 89 26.08 5.36 1.34
N PHE A 90 26.01 4.95 2.62
CA PHE A 90 26.36 5.80 3.74
C PHE A 90 27.73 6.41 3.40
N ASP A 91 27.79 7.71 3.14
CA ASP A 91 29.05 8.40 2.89
C ASP A 91 29.70 8.63 4.26
N PRO A 92 30.76 7.90 4.64
CA PRO A 92 31.42 8.07 5.93
C PRO A 92 32.19 9.41 6.01
N ARG A 93 32.09 10.29 5.00
CA ARG A 93 32.80 11.57 4.94
C ARG A 93 31.99 12.77 5.40
N ILE A 94 30.81 12.60 6.02
CA ILE A 94 30.21 13.70 6.78
C ILE A 94 31.09 13.94 8.01
N LYS A 95 32.15 14.74 7.82
CA LYS A 95 32.88 15.37 8.90
C LYS A 95 31.87 16.28 9.58
N HIS A 96 31.60 16.02 10.85
CA HIS A 96 30.97 16.98 11.74
C HIS A 96 31.85 18.23 11.73
N GLU A 97 31.49 19.22 10.92
CA GLU A 97 32.08 20.54 11.01
C GLU A 97 31.63 21.12 12.35
N ALA A 98 32.61 21.32 13.22
CA ALA A 98 32.41 21.72 14.60
C ALA A 98 31.62 23.03 14.67
N VAL A 99 30.60 23.04 15.53
CA VAL A 99 29.98 24.28 16.01
C VAL A 99 31.08 25.10 16.70
N PRO A 100 31.45 26.30 16.22
CA PRO A 100 32.39 27.13 16.95
C PRO A 100 31.67 27.70 18.17
N THR A 101 32.03 27.17 19.34
CA THR A 101 31.83 27.84 20.63
C THR A 101 32.98 28.81 20.85
N ALA A 102 32.69 30.12 20.92
CA ALA A 102 33.45 31.13 21.66
C ALA A 102 32.56 32.38 21.74
N LYS A 103 31.92 32.73 22.87
CA LYS A 103 32.47 33.41 24.06
C LYS A 103 33.43 34.56 23.75
N ARG A 104 32.91 35.78 23.59
CA ARG A 104 32.95 36.88 24.57
C ARG A 104 32.24 38.11 24.04
#